data_AF-A0A2N0M1P9-F1
#
_entry.id   AF-A0A2N0M1P9-F1
#
_cell.length_a   1.000
_cell.length_b   1.000
_cell.length_c   1.000
_cell.angle_alpha   90.00
_cell.angle_beta   90.00
_cell.angle_gamma   90.00
#
_symmetry.space_group_name_H-M   'P 1'
#
loop_
_entity.id
_entity.type
_entity.pdbx_description
1 polymer ?
#
loop_
_entity_poly.entity_id
_entity_poly.type
_entity_poly.pdbx_seq_one_letter_code
_entity_poly.pdbx_strand_id
1 'polypeptide(L)'
;MGRDPDHCAVLFGAQPIIGSSEAEALEKQEEHNSLVPLEGGMAILSGHLNFDLSKLSPGDEMMSRTEPELQRSRRVYQKDNGESMTVKEVARRHGESVGLPQFVGTPASVADQLEAFFDEVGGDGFMLTPIYNPGAIEEFVDLVVPELQRRGRFRTAYTGTTQRDHFRQTE
;
A
#
# COMPACT_ATOMS: atom_id res chain seq x y z
N MET A 1 26.45 -15.84 16.57
CA MET A 1 26.41 -15.98 15.10
C MET A 1 25.17 -15.24 14.64
N GLY A 2 25.31 -14.22 13.79
CA GLY A 2 24.22 -13.36 13.33
C GLY A 2 24.51 -12.86 11.93
N ARG A 3 23.46 -12.62 11.14
CA ARG A 3 23.58 -11.95 9.83
C ARG A 3 23.85 -10.47 10.06
N ASP A 4 24.61 -9.87 9.15
CA ASP A 4 24.72 -8.42 9.04
C ASP A 4 23.34 -7.84 8.65
N PRO A 5 22.75 -6.93 9.45
CA PRO A 5 21.44 -6.34 9.14
C PRO A 5 21.44 -5.58 7.80
N ASP A 6 22.57 -5.00 7.39
CA ASP A 6 22.67 -4.25 6.13
C ASP A 6 22.60 -5.16 4.89
N HIS A 7 22.61 -6.49 5.09
CA HIS A 7 22.35 -7.48 4.05
C HIS A 7 20.88 -7.92 3.98
N CYS A 8 19.97 -7.24 4.69
CA CYS A 8 18.54 -7.56 4.78
C CYS A 8 17.68 -6.31 4.46
N ALA A 9 17.52 -6.00 3.19
CA ALA A 9 16.66 -4.88 2.78
C ALA A 9 15.20 -5.09 3.19
N VAL A 10 14.58 -4.06 3.78
CA VAL A 10 13.18 -3.99 4.18
C VAL A 10 12.46 -3.04 3.22
N LEU A 11 11.56 -3.57 2.42
CA LEU A 11 10.76 -2.80 1.48
C LEU A 11 9.30 -2.74 1.94
N PHE A 12 8.75 -1.55 2.06
CA PHE A 12 7.35 -1.35 2.41
C PHE A 12 6.45 -1.38 1.19
N GLY A 13 5.27 -1.99 1.28
CA GLY A 13 4.30 -1.91 0.20
C GLY A 13 3.73 -0.49 0.09
N ALA A 14 3.61 0.02 -1.13
CA ALA A 14 3.07 1.35 -1.42
C ALA A 14 2.15 1.29 -2.64
N GLN A 15 1.04 2.03 -2.57
CA GLN A 15 0.12 2.19 -3.70
C GLN A 15 0.03 3.67 -4.09
N PRO A 16 0.94 4.17 -4.94
CA PRO A 16 0.90 5.54 -5.41
C PRO A 16 -0.25 5.75 -6.41
N ILE A 17 -0.96 6.86 -6.28
CA ILE A 17 -2.03 7.30 -7.18
C ILE A 17 -1.76 8.77 -7.53
N ILE A 18 -1.35 9.01 -8.77
CA ILE A 18 -0.79 10.29 -9.21
C ILE A 18 -1.80 11.01 -10.09
N GLY A 19 -2.01 12.30 -9.84
CA GLY A 19 -2.79 13.20 -10.70
C GLY A 19 -2.02 14.48 -11.00
N SER A 20 -2.41 15.22 -12.04
CA SER A 20 -1.84 16.55 -12.32
C SER A 20 -2.23 17.60 -11.28
N SER A 21 -3.28 17.31 -10.51
CA SER A 21 -3.72 18.07 -9.33
C SER A 21 -4.14 17.12 -8.21
N GLU A 22 -4.24 17.63 -6.98
CA GLU A 22 -4.74 16.86 -5.83
C GLU A 22 -6.17 16.36 -6.06
N ALA A 23 -7.03 17.17 -6.70
CA ALA A 23 -8.41 16.80 -7.00
C ALA A 23 -8.47 15.63 -7.99
N GLU A 24 -7.66 15.66 -9.05
CA GLU A 24 -7.58 14.57 -10.02
C GLU A 24 -7.07 13.28 -9.39
N ALA A 25 -6.06 13.36 -8.52
CA ALA A 25 -5.54 12.18 -7.83
C ALA A 25 -6.58 11.54 -6.91
N LEU A 26 -7.37 12.36 -6.20
CA LEU A 26 -8.48 11.89 -5.37
C LEU A 26 -9.61 11.27 -6.19
N GLU A 27 -9.97 11.89 -7.32
CA GLU A 27 -10.97 11.32 -8.25
C GLU A 27 -10.50 9.96 -8.79
N LYS A 28 -9.22 9.86 -9.19
CA LYS A 28 -8.60 8.60 -9.64
C LYS A 28 -8.60 7.54 -8.53
N GLN A 29 -8.35 7.92 -7.28
CA GLN A 29 -8.45 7.03 -6.13
C GLN A 29 -9.89 6.55 -5.92
N GLU A 30 -10.85 7.45 -5.93
CA GLU A 30 -12.27 7.11 -5.74
C GLU A 30 -12.76 6.17 -6.85
N GLU A 31 -12.41 6.46 -8.11
CA GLU A 31 -12.71 5.60 -9.24
C GLU A 31 -12.13 4.19 -9.02
N HIS A 32 -10.81 4.08 -8.79
CA HIS A 32 -10.14 2.80 -8.53
C HIS A 32 -10.81 2.01 -7.39
N ASN A 33 -11.03 2.67 -6.26
CA ASN A 33 -11.63 2.05 -5.08
C ASN A 33 -13.09 1.61 -5.34
N SER A 34 -13.83 2.33 -6.19
CA SER A 34 -15.21 1.98 -6.57
C SER A 34 -15.31 0.74 -7.45
N LEU A 35 -14.24 0.41 -8.19
CA LEU A 35 -14.20 -0.75 -9.09
C LEU A 35 -14.05 -2.08 -8.36
N VAL A 36 -13.76 -2.07 -7.05
CA VAL A 36 -13.58 -3.27 -6.25
C VAL A 36 -14.93 -3.96 -6.00
N PRO A 37 -15.17 -5.16 -6.56
CA PRO A 37 -16.36 -5.93 -6.21
C PRO A 37 -16.25 -6.42 -4.77
N LEU A 38 -17.36 -6.37 -4.03
CA LEU A 38 -17.39 -6.81 -2.63
C LEU A 38 -16.93 -8.27 -2.50
N GLU A 39 -17.35 -9.14 -3.42
CA GLU A 39 -16.98 -10.55 -3.45
C GLU A 39 -15.46 -10.73 -3.62
N GLY A 40 -14.82 -9.86 -4.41
CA GLY A 40 -13.38 -9.83 -4.58
C GLY A 40 -12.66 -9.48 -3.29
N GLY A 41 -13.10 -8.39 -2.63
CA GLY A 41 -12.59 -7.98 -1.32
C GLY A 41 -12.77 -9.05 -0.25
N MET A 42 -13.94 -9.69 -0.20
CA MET A 42 -14.22 -10.81 0.71
C MET A 42 -13.33 -12.02 0.43
N ALA A 43 -13.09 -12.37 -0.84
CA ALA A 43 -12.27 -13.51 -1.21
C ALA A 43 -10.81 -13.32 -0.78
N ILE A 44 -10.20 -12.17 -1.08
CA ILE A 44 -8.80 -11.90 -0.71
C ILE A 44 -8.65 -11.78 0.81
N LEU A 45 -9.60 -11.12 1.48
CA LEU A 45 -9.56 -10.99 2.94
C LEU A 45 -9.75 -12.35 3.62
N SER A 46 -10.62 -13.22 3.10
CA SER A 46 -10.79 -14.58 3.62
C SER A 46 -9.49 -15.37 3.57
N GLY A 47 -8.73 -15.24 2.47
CA GLY A 47 -7.41 -15.84 2.33
C GLY A 47 -6.41 -15.32 3.38
N HIS A 48 -6.41 -14.00 3.63
CA HIS A 48 -5.50 -13.38 4.60
C HIS A 48 -5.86 -13.68 6.07
N LEU A 49 -7.15 -13.82 6.36
CA LEU A 49 -7.64 -14.18 7.69
C LEU A 49 -7.57 -15.68 7.96
N ASN A 50 -7.40 -16.50 6.92
CA ASN A 50 -7.59 -17.96 7.00
C ASN A 50 -8.99 -18.32 7.54
N PHE A 51 -10.00 -17.50 7.18
CA PHE A 51 -11.39 -17.65 7.60
C PHE A 51 -12.31 -17.29 6.44
N ASP A 52 -13.26 -18.17 6.12
CA ASP A 52 -14.23 -17.95 5.05
C ASP A 52 -15.31 -16.93 5.47
N LEU A 53 -15.20 -15.69 4.99
CA LEU A 53 -16.11 -14.60 5.32
C LEU A 53 -17.52 -14.78 4.74
N SER A 54 -17.73 -15.68 3.77
CA SER A 54 -19.08 -15.96 3.26
C SER A 54 -20.00 -16.60 4.32
N LYS A 55 -19.42 -17.09 5.42
CA LYS A 55 -20.15 -17.62 6.59
C LYS A 55 -20.76 -16.53 7.49
N LEU A 56 -20.40 -15.27 7.26
CA LEU A 56 -20.89 -14.12 8.02
C LEU A 56 -21.84 -13.28 7.17
N SER A 57 -22.76 -12.57 7.83
CA SER A 57 -23.57 -11.57 7.14
C SER A 57 -22.71 -10.34 6.83
N PRO A 58 -22.84 -9.71 5.65
CA PRO A 58 -22.13 -8.48 5.32
C PRO A 58 -22.35 -7.34 6.33
N GLY A 59 -23.47 -7.35 7.06
CA GLY A 59 -23.80 -6.36 8.09
C GLY A 59 -23.31 -6.70 9.49
N ASP A 60 -22.65 -7.85 9.71
CA ASP A 60 -22.16 -8.23 11.02
C ASP A 60 -20.96 -7.37 11.44
N GLU A 61 -20.91 -7.00 12.72
CA GLU A 61 -19.83 -6.20 13.29
C GLU A 61 -18.55 -7.01 13.52
N MET A 62 -17.44 -6.60 12.90
CA MET A 62 -16.17 -7.34 12.97
C MET A 62 -15.55 -7.34 14.37
N MET A 63 -15.72 -6.27 15.16
CA MET A 63 -15.16 -6.21 16.52
C MET A 63 -15.88 -7.11 17.53
N SER A 64 -17.10 -7.55 17.22
CA SER A 64 -17.86 -8.47 18.08
C SER A 64 -17.44 -9.94 17.90
N ARG A 65 -16.68 -10.24 16.85
CA ARG A 65 -16.31 -11.61 16.48
C ARG A 65 -15.36 -12.23 17.50
N THR A 66 -15.53 -13.53 17.76
CA THR A 66 -14.77 -14.29 18.76
C THR A 66 -13.97 -15.44 18.15
N GLU A 67 -14.15 -15.70 16.86
CA GLU A 67 -13.37 -16.68 16.11
C GLU A 67 -11.88 -16.38 16.23
N PRO A 68 -11.04 -17.37 16.61
CA PRO A 68 -9.61 -17.18 16.80
C PRO A 68 -8.90 -16.53 15.59
N GLU A 69 -9.26 -16.94 14.39
CA GLU A 69 -8.71 -16.47 13.11
C GLU A 69 -8.92 -14.96 12.92
N LEU A 70 -10.10 -14.47 13.33
CA LEU A 70 -10.47 -13.07 13.20
C LEU A 70 -9.81 -12.19 14.28
N GLN A 71 -9.35 -12.76 15.40
CA GLN A 71 -8.74 -11.96 16.46
C GLN A 71 -7.41 -11.30 16.04
N ARG A 72 -6.65 -11.95 15.15
CA ARG A 72 -5.30 -11.50 14.74
C ARG A 72 -5.30 -10.13 14.06
N SER A 73 -6.37 -9.82 13.34
CA SER A 73 -6.48 -8.61 12.51
C SER A 73 -7.45 -7.58 13.11
N ARG A 74 -7.79 -7.68 14.41
CA ARG A 74 -8.71 -6.74 15.08
C ARG A 74 -8.35 -5.26 14.90
N ARG A 75 -7.07 -4.93 14.77
CA ARG A 75 -6.60 -3.54 14.58
C ARG A 75 -7.13 -2.90 13.29
N VAL A 76 -7.48 -3.69 12.28
CA VAL A 76 -7.98 -3.17 10.99
C VAL A 76 -9.50 -3.22 10.87
N TYR A 77 -10.21 -3.58 11.94
CA TYR A 77 -11.67 -3.69 11.98
C TYR A 77 -12.37 -2.45 12.53
N GLN A 78 -11.60 -1.39 12.79
CA GLN A 78 -12.14 -0.14 13.33
C GLN A 78 -12.01 0.97 12.31
N LYS A 79 -13.01 1.84 12.32
CA LYS A 79 -12.97 3.15 11.69
C LYS A 79 -12.04 4.06 12.49
N ASP A 80 -11.66 5.19 11.89
CA ASP A 80 -10.72 6.14 12.51
C ASP A 80 -11.30 6.77 13.79
N ASN A 81 -12.63 6.78 13.93
CA ASN A 81 -13.36 7.21 15.13
C ASN A 81 -13.48 6.11 16.21
N GLY A 82 -12.91 4.92 15.99
CA GLY A 82 -12.94 3.77 16.90
C GLY A 82 -14.17 2.87 16.79
N GLU A 83 -15.16 3.22 15.97
CA GLU A 83 -16.34 2.39 15.74
C GLU A 83 -15.96 1.09 15.00
N SER A 84 -16.69 0.02 15.31
CA SER A 84 -16.55 -1.24 14.59
C SER A 84 -16.99 -1.08 13.14
N MET A 85 -16.24 -1.69 12.23
CA MET A 85 -16.63 -1.85 10.84
C MET A 85 -17.43 -3.15 10.68
N THR A 86 -18.41 -3.11 9.79
CA THR A 86 -19.11 -4.31 9.32
C THR A 86 -18.20 -5.18 8.46
N VAL A 87 -18.55 -6.47 8.28
CA VAL A 87 -17.86 -7.38 7.35
C VAL A 87 -17.72 -6.75 5.96
N LYS A 88 -18.79 -6.12 5.46
CA LYS A 88 -18.79 -5.43 4.16
C LYS A 88 -17.78 -4.29 4.10
N GLU A 89 -17.73 -3.45 5.13
CA GLU A 89 -16.83 -2.30 5.17
C GLU A 89 -15.36 -2.75 5.24
N VAL A 90 -15.03 -3.76 6.07
CA VAL A 90 -13.66 -4.27 6.16
C VAL A 90 -13.26 -4.96 4.85
N ALA A 91 -14.14 -5.75 4.25
CA ALA A 91 -13.89 -6.39 2.97
C ALA A 91 -13.67 -5.37 1.84
N ARG A 92 -14.46 -4.29 1.81
CA ARG A 92 -14.28 -3.22 0.82
C ARG A 92 -12.94 -2.51 1.00
N ARG A 93 -12.66 -2.02 2.22
CA ARG A 93 -11.39 -1.34 2.54
C ARG A 93 -10.18 -2.22 2.25
N HIS A 94 -10.28 -3.52 2.54
CA HIS A 94 -9.21 -4.46 2.23
C HIS A 94 -9.10 -4.76 0.73
N GLY A 95 -10.18 -4.75 -0.02
CA GLY A 95 -10.13 -4.92 -1.48
C GLY A 95 -9.54 -3.72 -2.23
N GLU A 96 -9.64 -2.50 -1.67
CA GLU A 96 -9.11 -1.25 -2.25
C GLU A 96 -7.57 -1.29 -2.41
N SER A 97 -6.85 -1.75 -1.37
CA SER A 97 -5.38 -1.72 -1.35
C SER A 97 -4.71 -2.94 -0.70
N VAL A 98 -5.48 -3.92 -0.23
CA VAL A 98 -4.97 -5.08 0.52
C VAL A 98 -4.24 -4.66 1.81
N GLY A 99 -4.63 -3.52 2.37
CA GLY A 99 -4.04 -2.93 3.58
C GLY A 99 -2.75 -2.15 3.33
N LEU A 100 -2.39 -1.91 2.07
CA LEU A 100 -1.27 -1.02 1.73
C LEU A 100 -1.69 0.45 1.85
N PRO A 101 -0.77 1.34 2.28
CA PRO A 101 -1.00 2.77 2.23
C PRO A 101 -1.16 3.23 0.78
N GLN A 102 -2.24 3.97 0.52
CA GLN A 102 -2.45 4.69 -0.74
C GLN A 102 -1.84 6.08 -0.61
N PHE A 103 -0.83 6.37 -1.44
CA PHE A 103 -0.15 7.67 -1.50
C PHE A 103 -0.75 8.48 -2.66
N VAL A 104 -1.59 9.45 -2.35
CA VAL A 104 -2.47 10.10 -3.33
C VAL A 104 -2.12 11.57 -3.45
N GLY A 105 -1.90 12.04 -4.68
CA GLY A 105 -1.71 13.47 -4.92
C GLY A 105 -0.97 13.80 -6.21
N THR A 106 -0.45 15.03 -6.26
CA THR A 106 0.50 15.46 -7.29
C THR A 106 1.84 14.73 -7.17
N PRO A 107 2.70 14.73 -8.21
CA PRO A 107 4.01 14.07 -8.12
C PRO A 107 4.87 14.55 -6.95
N ALA A 108 4.83 15.86 -6.65
CA ALA A 108 5.52 16.45 -5.51
C ALA A 108 4.91 16.00 -4.17
N SER A 109 3.57 15.98 -4.05
CA SER A 109 2.86 15.51 -2.86
C SER A 109 3.12 14.03 -2.58
N VAL A 110 3.11 13.17 -3.62
CA VAL A 110 3.44 11.75 -3.47
C VAL A 110 4.89 11.57 -3.03
N ALA A 111 5.84 12.32 -3.60
CA ALA A 111 7.23 12.30 -3.14
C ALA A 111 7.36 12.75 -1.66
N ASP A 112 6.65 13.81 -1.25
CA ASP A 112 6.62 14.28 0.14
C ASP A 112 6.07 13.19 1.09
N GLN A 113 5.00 12.51 0.71
CA GLN A 113 4.40 11.46 1.53
C GLN A 113 5.31 10.22 1.65
N LEU A 114 5.98 9.82 0.56
CA LEU A 114 6.93 8.72 0.57
C LEU A 114 8.16 9.04 1.43
N GLU A 115 8.67 10.27 1.34
CA GLU A 115 9.77 10.74 2.21
C GLU A 115 9.35 10.79 3.67
N ALA A 116 8.19 11.36 3.99
CA ALA A 116 7.68 11.41 5.35
C ALA A 116 7.53 9.99 5.95
N PHE A 117 6.98 9.06 5.17
CA PHE A 117 6.86 7.66 5.58
C PHE A 117 8.23 7.02 5.82
N PHE A 118 9.18 7.24 4.91
CA PHE A 118 10.54 6.71 5.03
C PHE A 118 11.29 7.30 6.23
N ASP A 119 11.20 8.62 6.45
CA ASP A 119 11.90 9.30 7.53
C ASP A 119 11.31 8.93 8.92
N GLU A 120 10.03 8.57 9.01
CA GLU A 120 9.39 8.13 10.25
C GLU A 120 9.62 6.63 10.54
N VAL A 121 9.48 5.78 9.53
CA VAL A 121 9.46 4.31 9.70
C VAL A 121 10.81 3.66 9.39
N GLY A 122 11.66 4.32 8.60
CA GLY A 122 12.93 3.80 8.10
C GLY A 122 12.76 2.86 6.91
N GLY A 123 13.57 1.80 6.85
CA GLY A 123 13.60 0.81 5.77
C GLY A 123 14.52 1.19 4.61
N ASP A 124 14.43 0.42 3.53
CA ASP A 124 15.34 0.49 2.37
C ASP A 124 14.62 0.84 1.05
N GLY A 125 13.31 1.06 1.11
CA GLY A 125 12.52 1.50 -0.03
C GLY A 125 11.11 0.90 -0.06
N PHE A 126 10.55 0.86 -1.27
CA PHE A 126 9.15 0.50 -1.48
C PHE A 126 8.97 -0.58 -2.54
N MET A 127 7.98 -1.45 -2.33
CA MET A 127 7.39 -2.31 -3.36
C MET A 127 6.11 -1.63 -3.86
N LEU A 128 6.14 -1.19 -5.12
CA LEU A 128 5.01 -0.48 -5.72
C LEU A 128 3.92 -1.45 -6.16
N THR A 129 2.67 -1.11 -5.82
CA THR A 129 1.47 -1.82 -6.29
C THR A 129 0.65 -0.87 -7.16
N PRO A 130 0.69 -0.99 -8.49
CA PRO A 130 -0.02 -0.08 -9.38
C PRO A 130 -1.52 -0.33 -9.36
N ILE A 131 -2.31 0.75 -9.45
CA ILE A 131 -3.77 0.68 -9.53
C ILE A 131 -4.29 0.25 -10.92
N TYR A 132 -3.49 0.40 -11.97
CA TYR A 132 -3.71 -0.19 -13.29
C TYR A 132 -2.37 -0.36 -14.03
N ASN A 133 -2.35 -1.28 -15.01
CA ASN A 133 -1.13 -1.59 -15.75
C ASN A 133 -1.29 -1.33 -17.26
N PRO A 134 -0.22 -0.88 -17.94
CA PRO A 134 1.08 -0.46 -17.38
C PRO A 134 1.09 0.98 -16.82
N GLY A 135 0.07 1.79 -17.15
CA GLY A 135 0.19 3.25 -17.04
C GLY A 135 0.46 3.82 -15.65
N ALA A 136 -0.01 3.22 -14.55
CA ALA A 136 0.31 3.75 -13.22
C ALA A 136 1.81 3.63 -12.85
N ILE A 137 2.49 2.60 -13.36
CA ILE A 137 3.96 2.48 -13.20
C ILE A 137 4.66 3.50 -14.09
N GLU A 138 4.19 3.72 -15.32
CA GLU A 138 4.73 4.74 -16.22
C GLU A 138 4.60 6.13 -15.60
N GLU A 139 3.44 6.49 -15.05
CA GLU A 139 3.24 7.74 -14.31
C GLU A 139 4.23 7.90 -13.15
N PHE A 140 4.45 6.84 -12.36
CA PHE A 140 5.41 6.91 -11.26
C PHE A 140 6.84 7.14 -11.76
N VAL A 141 7.25 6.41 -12.80
CA VAL A 141 8.60 6.51 -13.39
C VAL A 141 8.81 7.87 -14.06
N ASP A 142 7.82 8.40 -14.75
CA ASP A 142 7.95 9.63 -15.52
C ASP A 142 7.77 10.89 -14.67
N LEU A 143 7.00 10.81 -13.57
CA LEU A 143 6.61 11.99 -12.79
C LEU A 143 7.22 12.01 -11.38
N VAL A 144 7.28 10.87 -10.68
CA VAL A 144 7.72 10.82 -9.27
C VAL A 144 9.20 10.51 -9.14
N VAL A 145 9.74 9.58 -9.94
CA VAL A 145 11.17 9.26 -9.91
C VAL A 145 12.06 10.49 -10.17
N PRO A 146 11.77 11.38 -11.15
CA PRO A 146 12.56 12.58 -11.36
C PRO A 146 12.52 13.54 -10.16
N GLU A 147 11.39 13.61 -9.46
CA GLU A 147 11.25 14.43 -8.26
C GLU A 147 12.09 13.86 -7.10
N LEU A 148 12.05 12.54 -6.88
CA LEU A 148 12.90 11.88 -5.89
C LEU A 148 14.39 12.01 -6.22
N GLN A 149 14.77 11.95 -7.50
CA GLN A 149 16.15 12.18 -7.95
C GLN A 149 16.59 13.63 -7.71
N ARG A 150 15.73 14.61 -8.02
CA ARG A 150 16.00 16.04 -7.77
C ARG A 150 16.27 16.33 -6.29
N ARG A 151 15.63 15.55 -5.41
CA ARG A 151 15.77 15.64 -3.94
C ARG A 151 16.91 14.79 -3.39
N GLY A 152 17.62 14.03 -4.22
CA GLY A 152 18.70 13.13 -3.78
C GLY A 152 18.20 11.90 -3.01
N ARG A 153 16.92 11.53 -3.16
CA ARG A 153 16.29 10.37 -2.50
C ARG A 153 16.25 9.12 -3.38
N PHE A 154 16.66 9.23 -4.65
CA PHE A 154 16.74 8.10 -5.55
C PHE A 154 17.95 8.22 -6.48
N ARG A 155 18.57 7.08 -6.79
CA ARG A 155 19.73 7.00 -7.69
C ARG A 155 19.39 7.52 -9.10
N THR A 156 20.39 8.08 -9.77
CA THR A 156 20.27 8.59 -11.15
C THR A 156 20.83 7.64 -12.21
N ALA A 157 21.64 6.67 -11.80
CA ALA A 157 22.19 5.64 -12.66
C ALA A 157 22.38 4.32 -11.89
N TYR A 158 22.48 3.21 -12.59
CA TYR A 158 22.87 1.92 -11.99
C TYR A 158 24.38 1.72 -12.14
N THR A 159 25.06 1.35 -11.06
CA THR A 159 26.53 1.15 -11.07
C THR A 159 26.94 -0.32 -11.14
N GLY A 160 26.02 -1.24 -10.84
CA GLY A 160 26.25 -2.69 -10.88
C GLY A 160 25.43 -3.43 -11.94
N THR A 161 25.75 -4.71 -12.14
CA THR A 161 25.12 -5.55 -13.17
C THR A 161 24.13 -6.56 -12.61
N THR A 162 24.09 -6.74 -11.29
CA THR A 162 23.21 -7.71 -10.64
C THR A 162 22.20 -7.03 -9.73
N GLN A 163 21.08 -7.70 -9.48
CA GLN A 163 20.07 -7.24 -8.51
C GLN A 163 20.67 -7.00 -7.11
N ARG A 164 21.66 -7.80 -6.72
CA ARG A 164 22.37 -7.63 -5.44
C ARG A 164 23.13 -6.31 -5.38
N ASP A 165 23.75 -5.91 -6.49
CA ASP A 165 24.47 -4.65 -6.57
C ASP A 165 23.49 -3.48 -6.46
N HIS A 166 22.34 -3.56 -7.16
CA HIS A 166 21.32 -2.51 -7.16
C HIS A 166 20.67 -2.29 -5.79
N PHE A 167 20.51 -3.35 -4.98
CA PHE A 167 20.02 -3.23 -3.59
C PHE A 167 21.06 -2.70 -2.61
N ARG A 168 22.35 -2.75 -2.97
CA ARG A 168 23.46 -2.30 -2.10
C ARG A 168 24.07 -0.99 -2.57
N GLN A 169 23.49 -0.37 -3.59
CA GLN A 169 23.96 0.88 -4.14
C GLN A 169 23.53 2.03 -3.22
N THR A 170 24.51 2.68 -2.60
CA THR A 170 24.31 3.79 -1.66
C THR A 170 24.48 5.17 -2.29
N GLU A 171 24.91 5.23 -3.57
CA GLU A 171 25.11 6.45 -4.37
C GLU A 171 24.50 6.27 -5.77
#